data_AF-A0A7J4HWJ4-F1
#
_entry.id   AF-A0A7J4HWJ4-F1
#
_cell.length_a   1.000
_cell.length_b   1.000
_cell.length_c   1.000
_cell.angle_alpha   90.00
_cell.angle_beta   90.00
_cell.angle_gamma   90.00
#
_symmetry.space_group_name_H-M   'P 1'
#
loop_
_entity.id
_entity.type
_entity.pdbx_description
1 polymer ?
#
loop_
_entity_poly.entity_id
_entity_poly.type
_entity_poly.pdbx_seq_one_letter_code
_entity_poly.pdbx_strand_id
1 'polypeptide(L)'
;MTPVEIMALIMVLGGVVKTIFFFQNPKSLTGMINSLSKNSLLVTLVSFALAVVVLRYLLQEVNMVEIFAVMLFLSLLIMMAVGPFFAHLAPFYQKMLQDKKLLQKTWPLIVVWFFLSAWVLYHIFR
;
A
#
# COMPACT_ATOMS: atom_id res chain seq x y z
N MET A 1 13.23 -7.83 -20.53
CA MET A 1 12.23 -7.84 -19.45
C MET A 1 11.45 -6.55 -19.52
N THR A 2 10.13 -6.61 -19.60
CA THR A 2 9.29 -5.40 -19.58
C THR A 2 9.35 -4.71 -18.21
N PRO A 3 9.02 -3.41 -18.11
CA PRO A 3 8.92 -2.73 -16.82
C PRO A 3 8.04 -3.49 -15.82
N VAL A 4 6.93 -4.07 -16.29
CA VAL A 4 6.01 -4.87 -15.47
C VAL A 4 6.66 -6.17 -14.97
N GLU A 5 7.40 -6.87 -15.82
CA GLU A 5 8.13 -8.08 -15.41
C GLU A 5 9.18 -7.77 -14.33
N ILE A 6 9.87 -6.64 -14.43
CA ILE A 6 10.84 -6.20 -13.41
C ILE A 6 10.13 -5.91 -12.09
N MET A 7 9.02 -5.18 -12.12
CA MET A 7 8.22 -4.88 -10.91
C MET A 7 7.68 -6.17 -10.26
N ALA A 8 7.18 -7.10 -11.09
CA ALA A 8 6.72 -8.40 -10.62
C ALA A 8 7.85 -9.21 -9.99
N LEU A 9 9.03 -9.24 -10.61
CA LEU A 9 10.20 -9.93 -10.07
C LEU A 9 10.62 -9.34 -8.71
N ILE A 10 10.68 -8.01 -8.58
CA ILE A 10 10.98 -7.33 -7.31
C ILE A 10 9.97 -7.75 -6.24
N MET A 11 8.67 -7.77 -6.58
CA MET A 11 7.62 -8.13 -5.63
C MET A 11 7.68 -9.61 -5.23
N VAL A 12 7.97 -10.51 -6.17
CA VAL A 12 8.12 -11.95 -5.90
C VAL A 12 9.34 -12.20 -5.00
N LEU A 13 10.51 -11.66 -5.36
CA LEU A 13 11.72 -11.82 -4.55
C LEU A 13 11.52 -11.24 -3.14
N GLY A 14 10.96 -10.03 -3.04
CA GLY A 14 10.65 -9.40 -1.76
C GLY A 14 9.64 -10.22 -0.94
N GLY A 15 8.59 -10.73 -1.58
CA GLY A 15 7.57 -11.56 -0.93
C GLY A 15 8.12 -12.89 -0.42
N VAL A 16 8.91 -13.59 -1.23
CA VAL A 16 9.56 -14.86 -0.87
C VAL A 16 10.53 -14.64 0.29
N VAL A 17 11.44 -13.67 0.18
CA VAL A 17 12.38 -13.34 1.26
C VAL A 17 11.64 -12.99 2.53
N LYS A 18 10.62 -12.12 2.46
CA LYS A 18 9.82 -11.71 3.62
C LYS A 18 9.09 -12.89 4.26
N THR A 19 8.57 -13.80 3.46
CA THR A 19 7.86 -15.00 3.95
C THR A 19 8.81 -15.94 4.65
N ILE A 20 9.99 -16.21 4.07
CA ILE A 20 11.04 -17.03 4.68
C ILE A 20 11.52 -16.41 6.00
N PHE A 21 11.79 -15.10 6.02
CA PHE A 21 12.19 -14.38 7.23
C PHE A 21 11.11 -14.40 8.32
N PHE A 22 9.83 -14.30 7.94
CA PHE A 22 8.70 -14.36 8.86
C PHE A 22 8.65 -15.73 9.57
N PHE A 23 8.84 -16.83 8.83
CA PHE A 23 8.87 -18.18 9.41
C PHE A 23 10.09 -18.43 10.30
N GLN A 24 11.25 -17.86 9.97
CA GLN A 24 12.47 -18.07 10.75
C GLN A 24 12.52 -17.21 12.02
N ASN A 25 12.12 -15.94 11.96
CA ASN A 25 12.24 -15.01 13.08
C ASN A 25 11.19 -13.88 13.02
N PRO A 26 9.98 -14.08 13.58
CA PRO A 26 8.93 -13.05 13.56
C PRO A 26 9.34 -11.78 14.33
N LYS A 27 10.25 -11.91 15.32
CA LYS A 27 10.77 -10.77 16.10
C LYS A 27 11.69 -9.85 15.29
N SER A 28 12.33 -10.34 14.22
CA SER A 28 13.22 -9.53 13.38
C SER A 28 12.50 -8.35 12.71
N LEU A 29 11.19 -8.50 12.47
CA LEU A 29 10.34 -7.46 11.89
C LEU A 29 10.14 -6.27 12.83
N THR A 30 10.20 -6.49 14.14
CA THR A 30 9.99 -5.40 15.12
C THR A 30 11.13 -4.39 15.08
N GLY A 31 12.37 -4.82 14.85
CA GLY A 31 13.53 -3.94 14.67
C GLY A 31 13.40 -3.06 13.42
N MET A 32 12.96 -3.65 12.31
CA MET A 32 12.72 -2.91 11.06
C MET A 32 11.60 -1.88 11.23
N ILE A 33 10.47 -2.27 11.82
CA ILE A 33 9.34 -1.36 12.10
C ILE A 33 9.78 -0.21 13.01
N ASN A 34 10.55 -0.49 14.05
CA ASN A 34 11.07 0.53 14.96
C ASN A 34 12.08 1.48 14.30
N SER A 35 12.82 1.02 13.30
CA SER A 35 13.72 1.88 12.52
C SER A 35 12.92 2.81 11.59
N LEU A 36 11.93 2.26 10.90
CA LEU A 36 11.06 3.02 9.98
C LEU A 36 10.20 4.05 10.74
N SER A 37 9.72 3.71 11.93
CA SER A 37 8.88 4.61 12.72
C SER A 37 9.62 5.84 13.25
N LYS A 38 10.94 5.76 13.48
CA LYS A 38 11.76 6.90 13.93
C LYS A 38 11.72 8.08 12.97
N ASN A 39 11.61 7.82 11.66
CA ASN A 39 11.62 8.83 10.62
C ASN A 39 10.36 8.75 9.73
N SER A 40 9.18 8.75 10.36
CA SER A 40 7.90 8.59 9.66
C SER A 40 7.72 9.55 8.47
N LEU A 41 8.21 10.79 8.55
CA LEU A 41 8.07 11.76 7.47
C LEU A 41 8.91 11.36 6.23
N LEU A 42 10.16 10.91 6.45
CA LEU A 42 11.01 10.42 5.37
C LEU A 42 10.40 9.17 4.73
N VAL A 43 9.87 8.24 5.53
CA VAL A 43 9.19 7.05 5.02
C VAL A 43 8.01 7.44 4.14
N THR A 44 7.15 8.36 4.59
CA THR A 44 6.01 8.83 3.79
C THR A 44 6.45 9.46 2.46
N LEU A 45 7.45 10.35 2.48
CA LEU A 45 7.94 11.01 1.26
C LEU A 45 8.56 10.02 0.27
N VAL A 46 9.41 9.12 0.76
CA VAL A 46 10.05 8.10 -0.08
C VAL A 46 9.00 7.14 -0.65
N SER A 47 8.05 6.68 0.16
CA SER A 47 6.96 5.83 -0.32
C SER A 47 6.07 6.52 -1.35
N PHE A 48 5.77 7.81 -1.16
CA PHE A 48 5.00 8.59 -2.13
C PHE A 48 5.75 8.76 -3.46
N ALA A 49 7.03 9.14 -3.41
CA ALA A 49 7.86 9.26 -4.61
C ALA A 49 7.97 7.93 -5.36
N LEU A 50 8.21 6.82 -4.64
CA LEU A 50 8.24 5.49 -5.23
C LEU A 50 6.88 5.09 -5.84
N ALA A 51 5.77 5.41 -5.18
CA ALA A 51 4.44 5.13 -5.71
C ALA A 51 4.19 5.85 -7.04
N VAL A 52 4.59 7.13 -7.16
CA VAL A 52 4.48 7.89 -8.43
C VAL A 52 5.36 7.27 -9.52
N VAL A 53 6.59 6.88 -9.18
CA VAL A 53 7.51 6.23 -10.13
C VAL A 53 6.94 4.89 -10.62
N VAL A 54 6.46 4.05 -9.70
CA VAL A 54 5.85 2.75 -10.03
C VAL A 54 4.60 2.95 -10.89
N LEU A 55 3.71 3.88 -10.53
CA LEU A 55 2.52 4.17 -11.32
C LEU A 55 2.88 4.59 -12.76
N ARG A 56 3.90 5.43 -12.93
CA ARG A 56 4.37 5.85 -14.26
C ARG A 56 4.84 4.66 -15.11
N TYR A 57 5.56 3.71 -14.52
CA TYR A 57 5.99 2.51 -15.24
C TYR A 57 4.84 1.54 -15.53
N LEU A 58 3.88 1.40 -14.60
CA LEU A 58 2.67 0.61 -14.83
C LEU A 58 1.88 1.14 -16.02
N LEU A 59 1.67 2.47 -16.10
CA LEU A 59 0.93 3.11 -17.17
C LEU A 59 1.54 2.97 -18.57
N GLN A 60 2.78 2.49 -18.70
CA GLN A 60 3.41 2.19 -20.00
C GLN A 60 2.93 0.86 -20.59
N GLU A 61 2.47 -0.05 -19.74
CA GLU A 61 2.23 -1.45 -20.11
C GLU A 61 0.80 -1.91 -19.79
N VAL A 62 0.17 -1.34 -18.76
CA VAL A 62 -1.19 -1.67 -18.30
C VAL A 62 -2.03 -0.41 -18.10
N ASN A 63 -3.32 -0.52 -18.34
CA ASN A 63 -4.24 0.62 -18.19
C ASN A 63 -4.71 0.80 -16.73
N MET A 64 -5.27 1.97 -16.42
CA MET A 64 -5.76 2.27 -15.08
C MET A 64 -6.86 1.32 -14.59
N VAL A 65 -7.69 0.80 -15.51
CA VAL A 65 -8.79 -0.11 -15.17
C VAL A 65 -8.24 -1.46 -14.69
N GLU A 66 -7.23 -2.01 -15.36
CA GLU A 66 -6.53 -3.23 -14.99
C GLU A 66 -5.82 -3.09 -13.64
N ILE A 67 -5.15 -1.94 -13.42
CA ILE A 67 -4.51 -1.65 -12.13
C ILE A 67 -5.55 -1.68 -11.00
N PHE A 68 -6.70 -1.04 -11.18
CA PHE A 68 -7.77 -1.03 -10.18
C PHE A 68 -8.44 -2.40 -9.99
N ALA A 69 -8.56 -3.22 -11.05
CA ALA A 69 -9.06 -4.59 -10.94
C ALA A 69 -8.14 -5.46 -10.08
N VAL A 70 -6.82 -5.37 -10.29
CA VAL A 70 -5.82 -6.09 -9.47
C VAL A 70 -5.81 -5.55 -8.04
N MET A 71 -5.94 -4.23 -7.83
CA MET A 71 -6.05 -3.65 -6.49
C MET A 71 -7.30 -4.10 -5.74
N LEU A 72 -8.44 -4.27 -6.43
CA LEU A 72 -9.65 -4.83 -5.84
C LEU A 72 -9.40 -6.26 -5.36
N PHE A 73 -8.83 -7.10 -6.21
CA PHE A 73 -8.45 -8.47 -5.85
C PHE A 73 -7.52 -8.48 -4.62
N LEU A 74 -6.46 -7.66 -4.63
CA LEU A 74 -5.52 -7.55 -3.51
C LEU A 74 -6.21 -7.06 -2.23
N SER A 75 -7.12 -6.09 -2.32
CA SER A 75 -7.87 -5.56 -1.17
C SER A 75 -8.71 -6.64 -0.50
N LEU A 76 -9.32 -7.54 -1.27
CA LEU A 76 -10.06 -8.69 -0.74
C LEU A 76 -9.14 -9.69 -0.04
N LEU A 77 -7.95 -9.96 -0.58
CA LEU A 77 -6.95 -10.81 0.09
C LEU A 77 -6.45 -10.19 1.41
N ILE A 78 -6.22 -8.88 1.43
CA ILE A 78 -5.83 -8.15 2.64
C ILE A 78 -6.96 -8.24 3.68
N MET A 79 -8.21 -8.03 3.27
CA MET A 79 -9.38 -8.16 4.16
C MET A 79 -9.47 -9.56 4.77
N MET A 80 -9.27 -10.61 3.97
CA MET A 80 -9.22 -11.99 4.44
C MET A 80 -8.10 -12.21 5.47
N ALA A 81 -6.91 -11.66 5.23
CA ALA A 81 -5.77 -11.78 6.13
C ALA A 81 -5.95 -11.01 7.45
N VAL A 82 -6.61 -9.84 7.40
CA VAL A 82 -6.83 -8.97 8.57
C VAL A 82 -8.06 -9.41 9.38
N GLY A 83 -9.00 -10.13 8.76
CA GLY A 83 -10.22 -10.69 9.37
C GLY A 83 -10.09 -11.14 10.83
N PRO A 84 -9.18 -12.08 11.13
CA PRO A 84 -9.01 -12.62 12.48
C PRO A 84 -8.56 -11.59 13.53
N PHE A 85 -7.98 -10.46 13.10
CA PHE A 85 -7.39 -9.44 13.98
C PHE A 85 -8.29 -8.22 14.17
N PHE A 86 -9.49 -8.18 13.57
CA PHE A 86 -10.38 -7.01 13.65
C PHE A 86 -10.71 -6.57 15.08
N ALA A 87 -10.94 -7.53 15.98
CA ALA A 87 -11.23 -7.22 17.38
C ALA A 87 -10.07 -6.47 18.08
N HIS A 88 -8.82 -6.78 17.73
CA HIS A 88 -7.64 -6.11 18.26
C HIS A 88 -7.39 -4.75 17.63
N LEU A 89 -7.77 -4.58 16.36
CA LEU A 89 -7.61 -3.33 15.63
C LEU A 89 -8.70 -2.31 15.94
N ALA A 90 -9.93 -2.75 16.24
CA ALA A 90 -11.06 -1.88 16.54
C ALA A 90 -10.76 -0.77 17.59
N PRO A 91 -10.20 -1.08 18.78
CA PRO A 91 -9.88 -0.04 19.77
C PRO A 91 -8.77 0.91 19.29
N PHE A 92 -7.83 0.42 18.48
CA PHE A 92 -6.80 1.27 17.88
C PHE A 92 -7.41 2.26 16.89
N TYR A 93 -8.30 1.79 16.01
CA TYR A 93 -9.03 2.66 15.08
C TYR A 93 -9.89 3.69 15.80
N GLN A 94 -10.59 3.31 16.87
CA GLN A 94 -11.38 4.26 17.67
C GLN A 94 -10.52 5.39 18.26
N LYS A 95 -9.34 5.06 18.81
CA LYS A 95 -8.40 6.08 19.29
C LYS A 95 -7.91 6.99 18.17
N MET A 96 -7.63 6.42 16.99
CA MET A 96 -7.17 7.18 15.84
C MET A 96 -8.24 8.17 15.35
N LEU A 97 -9.52 7.77 15.31
CA LEU A 97 -10.64 8.62 14.91
C LEU A 97 -10.89 9.78 15.88
N GLN A 98 -10.50 9.65 17.15
CA GLN A 98 -10.58 10.73 18.14
C GLN A 98 -9.45 11.78 18.00
N ASP A 99 -8.39 11.50 17.21
CA ASP A 99 -7.36 12.49 16.92
C ASP A 99 -7.91 13.58 16.00
N LYS A 100 -8.10 14.78 16.55
CA LYS A 100 -8.58 15.96 15.80
C LYS A 100 -7.67 16.34 14.63
N LYS A 101 -6.40 15.93 14.64
CA LYS A 101 -5.44 16.16 13.55
C LYS A 101 -5.40 15.02 12.52
N LEU A 102 -6.24 13.99 12.67
CA LEU A 102 -6.25 12.85 11.75
C LEU A 102 -6.45 13.31 10.30
N LEU A 103 -7.49 14.10 10.04
CA LEU A 103 -7.77 14.63 8.70
C LEU A 103 -6.60 15.45 8.15
N GLN A 104 -5.95 16.27 8.98
CA GLN A 104 -4.76 17.04 8.57
C GLN A 104 -3.56 16.16 8.24
N LYS A 105 -3.47 14.95 8.78
CA LYS A 105 -2.40 13.99 8.47
C LYS A 105 -2.75 13.13 7.26
N THR A 106 -4.03 12.81 7.03
CA THR A 106 -4.47 11.87 6.00
C THR A 106 -5.00 12.52 4.73
N TRP A 107 -5.28 13.83 4.72
CA TRP A 107 -5.84 14.51 3.54
C TRP A 107 -5.03 14.32 2.25
N PRO A 108 -3.67 14.26 2.23
CA PRO A 108 -2.95 14.10 0.97
C PRO A 108 -3.28 12.77 0.32
N LEU A 109 -3.42 11.71 1.13
CA LEU A 109 -3.81 10.38 0.66
C LEU A 109 -5.25 10.39 0.12
N ILE A 110 -6.17 11.10 0.80
CA ILE A 110 -7.56 11.24 0.35
C ILE A 110 -7.63 11.93 -1.02
N VAL A 111 -6.85 13.00 -1.22
CA VAL A 111 -6.80 13.72 -2.50
C VAL A 111 -6.25 12.84 -3.61
N VAL A 112 -5.14 12.13 -3.36
CA VAL A 112 -4.55 11.19 -4.33
C VAL A 112 -5.55 10.10 -4.69
N TRP A 113 -6.23 9.53 -3.70
CA TRP A 113 -7.23 8.48 -3.93
C TRP A 113 -8.41 8.97 -4.76
N PHE A 114 -8.92 10.16 -4.48
CA PHE A 114 -10.01 10.77 -5.23
C PHE A 114 -9.61 11.02 -6.69
N PHE A 115 -8.41 11.56 -6.91
CA PHE A 115 -7.88 11.80 -8.26
C PHE A 115 -7.74 10.49 -9.07
N LEU A 116 -7.13 9.45 -8.48
CA LEU A 116 -6.98 8.15 -9.15
C LEU A 116 -8.34 7.51 -9.46
N SER A 117 -9.28 7.61 -8.53
CA SER A 117 -10.65 7.07 -8.72
C SER A 117 -11.38 7.79 -9.86
N ALA A 118 -11.32 9.13 -9.90
CA ALA A 118 -11.91 9.92 -10.98
C ALA A 118 -11.29 9.57 -12.35
N TRP A 119 -9.97 9.34 -12.39
CA TRP A 119 -9.27 8.94 -13.61
C TRP A 119 -9.73 7.56 -14.12
N VAL A 120 -9.90 6.58 -13.23
CA VAL A 120 -10.43 5.27 -13.62
C VAL A 120 -11.86 5.37 -14.13
N LEU A 121 -12.71 6.12 -13.43
CA LEU A 121 -14.09 6.34 -13.88
C LEU A 121 -14.13 6.97 -15.27
N TYR A 122 -13.25 7.95 -15.52
CA TYR A 122 -13.11 8.55 -16.85
C TYR A 122 -12.75 7.50 -17.92
N HIS A 123 -11.83 6.57 -17.64
CA HIS A 123 -11.47 5.48 -18.56
C HIS A 123 -12.54 4.39 -18.70
N ILE A 124 -13.43 4.21 -17.73
CA ILE A 124 -14.54 3.24 -17.83
C ILE A 124 -15.66 3.79 -18.72
N PHE A 125 -15.96 5.08 -18.58
CA PHE A 125 -17.12 5.71 -19.24
C PHE A 125 -16.77 6.44 -20.54
N ARG A 126 -15.50 6.50 -20.94
CA ARG A 126 -15.04 7.07 -22.20
C ARG A 126 -14.09 6.13 -22.90
#